data_AF-A0A1C6JDB0-F1
#
_entry.id   AF-A0A1C6JDB0-F1
#
_cell.length_a   1.000
_cell.length_b   1.000
_cell.length_c   1.000
_cell.angle_alpha   90.00
_cell.angle_beta   90.00
_cell.angle_gamma   90.00
#
_symmetry.space_group_name_H-M   'P 1'
#
loop_
_entity.id
_entity.type
_entity.pdbx_description
1 polymer ?
#
loop_
_entity_poly.entity_id
_entity_poly.type
_entity_poly.pdbx_seq_one_letter_code
_entity_poly.pdbx_strand_id
1 'polypeptide(L)'
;MKKIVSLILIAMLALSLTACGGKNSNSQSSISDKSSFSSSEASKEAESGSNSTVSEESSEIDESRSNESSSNSIVSEESSKETKSESSADNATSKDLSKEFKESVKKDIKDTIESLEKDYKQLKADIDTYDKYSKNADKIKAFYDNINETHKSLCIRMREYALDYADKIISSNTSNDEKYEELDKLYKIIYDGGESIYDGVYDGILSDMYKDFYDGILADAYDSVPYAELSKLRTQEYKWWSNTRSNVYKQWSNFRSDVYKFWSSLRSKVWNDEIDETKEIMSDFKADINELKEKN
;
A
#
# COMPACT_ATOMS: atom_id res chain seq x y z
N MET A 1 11.74 -14.07 36.36
CA MET A 1 10.65 -14.09 37.35
C MET A 1 10.10 -12.67 37.42
N LYS A 2 8.85 -12.30 37.18
CA LYS A 2 7.55 -13.00 37.11
C LYS A 2 6.71 -12.32 36.01
N LYS A 3 5.96 -13.12 35.25
CA LYS A 3 4.87 -12.68 34.39
C LYS A 3 3.69 -12.26 35.29
N ILE A 4 3.06 -11.13 35.02
CA ILE A 4 1.75 -10.80 35.60
C ILE A 4 0.72 -10.92 34.48
N VAL A 5 0.10 -12.10 34.47
CA VAL A 5 -1.13 -12.38 33.72
C VAL A 5 -2.26 -11.78 34.53
N SER A 6 -2.99 -10.81 33.98
CA SER A 6 -4.23 -10.30 34.57
C SER A 6 -5.42 -10.89 33.82
N LEU A 7 -5.99 -11.93 34.43
CA LEU A 7 -7.32 -12.47 34.16
C LEU A 7 -8.35 -11.52 34.78
N ILE A 8 -9.23 -10.92 33.96
CA ILE A 8 -10.41 -10.22 34.48
C ILE A 8 -11.67 -11.01 34.13
N LEU A 9 -12.42 -11.24 35.20
CA LEU A 9 -13.58 -12.07 35.41
C LEU A 9 -14.77 -11.75 34.51
N ILE A 10 -15.45 -12.82 34.09
CA ILE A 10 -16.83 -12.85 33.62
C ILE A 10 -17.76 -12.50 34.80
N ALA A 11 -18.63 -11.51 34.61
CA ALA A 11 -19.81 -11.31 35.44
C ALA A 11 -21.06 -11.44 34.57
N MET A 12 -21.69 -12.62 34.63
CA MET A 12 -23.09 -12.81 34.25
C MET A 12 -23.97 -12.09 35.27
N LEU A 13 -24.90 -11.28 34.79
CA LEU A 13 -26.08 -10.88 35.56
C LEU A 13 -27.30 -11.07 34.67
N ALA A 14 -28.13 -12.02 35.09
CA ALA A 14 -29.38 -12.38 34.45
C ALA A 14 -30.56 -11.80 35.24
N LEU A 15 -31.64 -11.56 34.48
CA LEU A 15 -33.06 -11.46 34.85
C LEU A 15 -33.60 -10.14 35.41
N SER A 16 -34.54 -9.54 34.65
CA SER A 16 -35.96 -9.65 34.99
C SER A 16 -36.88 -9.26 33.81
N LEU A 17 -37.98 -9.99 33.69
CA LEU A 17 -39.05 -9.89 32.70
C LEU A 17 -40.16 -8.87 33.10
N THR A 18 -40.96 -8.52 32.08
CA THR A 18 -42.41 -8.19 32.09
C THR A 18 -42.83 -6.71 32.20
N ALA A 19 -43.51 -6.21 31.14
CA ALA A 19 -44.89 -5.70 31.21
C ALA A 19 -45.46 -5.34 29.81
N CYS A 20 -46.73 -5.69 29.60
CA CYS A 20 -47.52 -5.57 28.37
C CYS A 20 -48.24 -4.21 28.20
N GLY A 21 -48.68 -3.96 26.96
CA GLY A 21 -49.89 -3.19 26.61
C GLY A 21 -49.62 -1.89 25.84
N GLY A 22 -50.26 -1.54 24.73
CA GLY A 22 -51.38 -2.10 23.97
C GLY A 22 -52.12 -0.98 23.22
N LYS A 23 -52.69 -1.33 22.05
CA LYS A 23 -53.75 -0.66 21.24
C LYS A 23 -53.40 0.45 20.22
N ASN A 24 -53.45 0.04 18.94
CA ASN A 24 -54.37 0.48 17.87
C ASN A 24 -54.95 1.90 17.87
N SER A 25 -54.78 2.60 16.75
CA SER A 25 -55.89 3.14 15.97
C SER A 25 -55.53 3.42 14.51
N ASN A 26 -56.52 3.12 13.68
CA ASN A 26 -56.63 3.10 12.22
C ASN A 26 -56.89 4.51 11.63
N SER A 27 -56.41 4.79 10.41
CA SER A 27 -57.12 5.66 9.46
C SER A 27 -56.49 5.63 8.05
N GLN A 28 -57.28 5.13 7.09
CA GLN A 28 -57.17 5.32 5.65
C GLN A 28 -57.39 6.79 5.23
N SER A 29 -56.70 7.25 4.18
CA SER A 29 -57.28 7.79 2.91
C SER A 29 -56.16 8.51 2.13
N SER A 30 -55.70 7.99 0.99
CA SER A 30 -56.10 8.35 -0.39
C SER A 30 -55.39 9.58 -1.00
N ILE A 31 -54.63 9.27 -2.07
CA ILE A 31 -54.60 9.94 -3.38
C ILE A 31 -53.76 11.24 -3.53
N SER A 32 -52.77 11.09 -4.42
CA SER A 32 -52.09 12.03 -5.33
C SER A 32 -51.59 13.38 -4.82
N ASP A 33 -50.29 13.61 -4.99
CA ASP A 33 -49.85 14.56 -6.00
C ASP A 33 -48.41 14.32 -6.47
N LYS A 34 -48.26 14.35 -7.79
CA LYS A 34 -46.98 14.45 -8.51
C LYS A 34 -46.43 15.85 -8.25
N SER A 35 -45.15 15.95 -7.86
CA SER A 35 -44.36 17.15 -8.11
C SER A 35 -42.99 16.78 -8.65
N SER A 36 -42.89 16.90 -9.97
CA SER A 36 -41.65 16.97 -10.74
C SER A 36 -40.87 18.26 -10.42
N PHE A 37 -39.57 18.14 -10.19
CA PHE A 37 -38.59 19.22 -10.27
C PHE A 37 -37.45 18.67 -11.15
N SER A 38 -37.41 19.05 -12.43
CA SER A 38 -36.76 20.24 -13.00
C SER A 38 -35.29 19.98 -13.34
N SER A 39 -35.01 19.94 -14.64
CA SER A 39 -33.74 20.40 -15.20
C SER A 39 -33.93 20.67 -16.70
N SER A 40 -33.73 21.93 -17.05
CA SER A 40 -33.76 22.53 -18.38
C SER A 40 -32.41 22.42 -19.10
N GLU A 41 -32.52 22.29 -20.42
CA GLU A 41 -31.65 22.81 -21.50
C GLU A 41 -30.16 22.46 -21.60
N ALA A 42 -29.84 21.68 -22.64
CA ALA A 42 -28.78 21.95 -23.64
C ALA A 42 -29.11 21.11 -24.90
N SER A 43 -29.51 21.72 -26.03
CA SER A 43 -28.70 22.22 -27.14
C SER A 43 -28.21 21.16 -28.15
N LYS A 44 -29.07 20.95 -29.16
CA LYS A 44 -28.83 20.78 -30.61
C LYS A 44 -27.61 19.95 -31.07
N GLU A 45 -27.91 18.75 -31.59
CA GLU A 45 -27.08 18.07 -32.59
C GLU A 45 -27.52 18.44 -34.01
N ALA A 46 -26.54 18.52 -34.91
CA ALA A 46 -26.73 18.55 -36.36
C ALA A 46 -25.97 17.37 -36.98
N GLU A 47 -26.68 16.59 -37.78
CA GLU A 47 -26.19 15.47 -38.59
C GLU A 47 -25.35 15.89 -39.80
N SER A 48 -24.65 14.88 -40.34
CA SER A 48 -24.31 14.64 -41.76
C SER A 48 -22.90 15.08 -42.18
N GLY A 49 -22.04 14.24 -42.74
CA GLY A 49 -22.12 12.84 -43.18
C GLY A 49 -20.90 12.52 -44.07
N SER A 50 -20.46 11.26 -44.06
CA SER A 50 -19.87 10.42 -45.13
C SER A 50 -18.92 11.04 -46.19
N ASN A 51 -17.80 10.45 -46.66
CA ASN A 51 -17.45 9.04 -46.83
C ASN A 51 -16.00 8.89 -47.38
N SER A 52 -15.39 7.70 -47.21
CA SER A 52 -14.46 6.98 -48.14
C SER A 52 -13.07 7.57 -48.49
N THR A 53 -11.96 6.85 -48.76
CA THR A 53 -11.46 5.44 -48.70
C THR A 53 -10.06 5.43 -49.37
N VAL A 54 -9.25 4.38 -49.14
CA VAL A 54 -8.05 3.87 -49.89
C VAL A 54 -6.77 4.75 -49.77
N SER A 55 -5.53 4.28 -49.61
CA SER A 55 -4.89 3.00 -49.98
C SER A 55 -3.57 2.79 -49.20
N GLU A 56 -3.30 1.56 -48.78
CA GLU A 56 -1.95 1.07 -48.48
C GLU A 56 -1.41 0.30 -49.70
N GLU A 57 -0.16 0.58 -50.11
CA GLU A 57 0.60 -0.28 -51.01
C GLU A 57 2.11 -0.26 -50.65
N SER A 58 2.55 -1.43 -50.22
CA SER A 58 3.83 -2.15 -50.34
C SER A 58 5.07 -1.51 -50.99
N SER A 59 6.25 -1.82 -50.43
CA SER A 59 7.30 -2.51 -51.21
C SER A 59 8.38 -3.15 -50.30
N GLU A 60 8.66 -4.42 -50.60
CA GLU A 60 9.74 -5.27 -50.10
C GLU A 60 11.09 -4.84 -50.69
N ILE A 61 12.20 -5.03 -49.95
CA ILE A 61 13.49 -5.49 -50.50
C ILE A 61 14.21 -6.36 -49.44
N ASP A 62 14.47 -7.60 -49.84
CA ASP A 62 15.42 -8.58 -49.27
C ASP A 62 16.78 -8.42 -49.96
N GLU A 63 17.90 -8.46 -49.23
CA GLU A 63 19.07 -9.27 -49.64
C GLU A 63 20.13 -9.34 -48.53
N SER A 64 20.56 -10.57 -48.28
CA SER A 64 21.62 -10.96 -47.34
C SER A 64 23.00 -10.94 -48.00
N ARG A 65 24.07 -10.60 -47.25
CA ARG A 65 25.40 -11.22 -47.49
C ARG A 65 26.37 -11.07 -46.32
N SER A 66 26.87 -12.23 -45.87
CA SER A 66 28.00 -12.46 -44.97
C SER A 66 29.35 -12.45 -45.71
N ASN A 67 30.42 -11.97 -45.06
CA ASN A 67 31.70 -12.70 -44.91
C ASN A 67 32.75 -11.93 -44.08
N GLU A 68 33.05 -12.51 -42.92
CA GLU A 68 34.36 -12.96 -42.40
C GLU A 68 35.70 -12.24 -42.72
N SER A 69 36.47 -12.09 -41.62
CA SER A 69 37.90 -12.44 -41.47
C SER A 69 38.92 -11.29 -41.40
N SER A 70 39.45 -11.06 -40.19
CA SER A 70 40.75 -11.61 -39.73
C SER A 70 41.75 -10.63 -39.09
N SER A 71 42.21 -11.08 -37.91
CA SER A 71 43.56 -10.96 -37.31
C SER A 71 43.93 -9.67 -36.56
N ASN A 72 44.02 -9.72 -35.22
CA ASN A 72 45.19 -10.09 -34.36
C ASN A 72 46.26 -8.96 -34.31
N SER A 73 46.85 -8.51 -33.19
CA SER A 73 47.26 -9.20 -31.96
C SER A 73 47.84 -8.22 -30.90
N ILE A 74 47.78 -8.63 -29.61
CA ILE A 74 48.82 -8.55 -28.53
C ILE A 74 49.16 -7.15 -27.94
N VAL A 75 48.71 -6.80 -26.71
CA VAL A 75 49.18 -7.16 -25.33
C VAL A 75 50.54 -6.54 -24.95
N SER A 76 50.57 -5.80 -23.83
CA SER A 76 51.66 -5.80 -22.83
C SER A 76 51.17 -5.27 -21.48
N GLU A 77 51.36 -6.08 -20.44
CA GLU A 77 51.24 -5.82 -19.00
C GLU A 77 52.43 -4.99 -18.48
N GLU A 78 52.32 -4.31 -17.33
CA GLU A 78 52.86 -4.77 -16.03
C GLU A 78 52.83 -3.68 -14.90
N SER A 79 52.20 -4.06 -13.78
CA SER A 79 52.56 -3.90 -12.36
C SER A 79 53.34 -2.69 -11.80
N SER A 80 52.81 -2.12 -10.70
CA SER A 80 53.60 -1.82 -9.48
C SER A 80 52.75 -1.83 -8.20
N LYS A 81 53.07 -2.76 -7.28
CA LYS A 81 52.86 -2.74 -5.80
C LYS A 81 53.72 -1.62 -5.17
N GLU A 82 53.56 -1.05 -3.98
CA GLU A 82 52.97 -1.34 -2.65
C GLU A 82 52.75 0.05 -1.96
N THR A 83 51.89 0.26 -0.97
CA THR A 83 52.23 0.09 0.46
C THR A 83 50.99 0.23 1.36
N LYS A 84 51.00 -0.63 2.37
CA LYS A 84 50.09 -0.89 3.49
C LYS A 84 49.81 0.31 4.42
N SER A 85 48.55 0.51 4.79
CA SER A 85 48.15 1.07 6.10
C SER A 85 46.97 0.27 6.64
N GLU A 86 47.21 -0.49 7.71
CA GLU A 86 46.21 -1.20 8.49
C GLU A 86 45.41 -0.20 9.34
N SER A 87 44.11 -0.10 9.10
CA SER A 87 43.15 0.22 10.17
C SER A 87 42.04 -0.83 10.13
N SER A 88 42.07 -1.75 11.09
CA SER A 88 41.00 -2.70 11.33
C SER A 88 39.74 -1.95 11.76
N ALA A 89 38.76 -1.89 10.87
CA ALA A 89 37.35 -1.66 11.17
C ALA A 89 36.54 -2.60 10.26
N ASP A 90 35.53 -3.23 10.84
CA ASP A 90 34.73 -4.34 10.31
C ASP A 90 34.49 -4.32 8.80
N ASN A 91 35.08 -5.29 8.10
CA ASN A 91 34.88 -5.51 6.68
C ASN A 91 33.67 -6.44 6.49
N ALA A 92 32.48 -5.98 6.90
CA ALA A 92 31.24 -6.54 6.37
C ALA A 92 31.19 -6.16 4.89
N THR A 93 31.57 -7.07 4.00
CA THR A 93 31.50 -6.88 2.54
C THR A 93 30.12 -6.33 2.13
N SER A 94 30.04 -5.41 1.15
CA SER A 94 28.77 -4.75 0.75
C SER A 94 27.62 -5.73 0.47
N LYS A 95 27.97 -6.93 -0.02
CA LYS A 95 27.05 -8.04 -0.26
C LYS A 95 26.32 -8.51 1.00
N ASP A 96 26.97 -8.51 2.15
CA ASP A 96 26.40 -8.95 3.44
C ASP A 96 25.41 -7.91 3.98
N LEU A 97 25.77 -6.62 3.91
CA LEU A 97 24.91 -5.50 4.30
C LEU A 97 23.58 -5.48 3.52
N SER A 98 23.62 -5.72 2.21
CA SER A 98 22.42 -5.76 1.37
C SER A 98 21.48 -6.93 1.71
N LYS A 99 22.03 -8.04 2.20
CA LYS A 99 21.24 -9.24 2.54
C LYS A 99 20.53 -9.07 3.87
N GLU A 100 21.25 -8.65 4.91
CA GLU A 100 20.66 -8.40 6.23
C GLU A 100 19.57 -7.33 6.15
N PHE A 101 19.83 -6.23 5.43
CA PHE A 101 18.85 -5.18 5.19
C PHE A 101 17.60 -5.70 4.46
N LYS A 102 17.78 -6.51 3.41
CA LYS A 102 16.66 -7.13 2.70
C LYS A 102 15.81 -8.01 3.62
N GLU A 103 16.45 -8.81 4.47
CA GLU A 103 15.76 -9.70 5.40
C GLU A 103 15.01 -8.92 6.48
N SER A 104 15.59 -7.84 7.01
CA SER A 104 14.93 -7.00 8.02
C SER A 104 13.70 -6.30 7.46
N VAL A 105 13.79 -5.71 6.27
CA VAL A 105 12.66 -5.04 5.61
C VAL A 105 11.53 -6.04 5.32
N LYS A 106 11.86 -7.19 4.73
CA LYS A 106 10.88 -8.25 4.45
C LYS A 106 10.19 -8.74 5.70
N LYS A 107 10.95 -8.91 6.78
CA LYS A 107 10.42 -9.36 8.06
C LYS A 107 9.46 -8.33 8.66
N ASP A 108 9.80 -7.04 8.66
CA ASP A 108 8.91 -5.99 9.18
C ASP A 108 7.58 -5.91 8.40
N ILE A 109 7.64 -5.94 7.07
CA ILE A 109 6.44 -5.99 6.21
C ILE A 109 5.58 -7.18 6.59
N LYS A 110 6.18 -8.37 6.62
CA LYS A 110 5.50 -9.62 6.92
C LYS A 110 4.85 -9.59 8.30
N ASP A 111 5.63 -9.27 9.34
CA ASP A 111 5.15 -9.25 10.73
C ASP A 111 4.00 -8.25 10.91
N THR A 112 4.07 -7.09 10.24
CA THR A 112 3.00 -6.08 10.28
C THR A 112 1.71 -6.61 9.66
N ILE A 113 1.79 -7.23 8.48
CA ILE A 113 0.63 -7.81 7.79
C ILE A 113 0.05 -8.97 8.60
N GLU A 114 0.90 -9.90 9.09
CA GLU A 114 0.46 -11.04 9.90
C GLU A 114 -0.23 -10.60 11.20
N SER A 115 0.21 -9.48 11.80
CA SER A 115 -0.47 -8.91 12.97
C SER A 115 -1.88 -8.43 12.61
N LEU A 116 -2.04 -7.67 11.52
CA LEU A 116 -3.37 -7.21 11.07
C LEU A 116 -4.26 -8.39 10.67
N GLU A 117 -3.73 -9.39 9.97
CA GLU A 117 -4.48 -10.60 9.61
C GLU A 117 -4.97 -11.37 10.84
N LYS A 118 -4.14 -11.47 11.87
CA LYS A 118 -4.51 -12.15 13.11
C LYS A 118 -5.66 -11.41 13.81
N ASP A 119 -5.55 -10.09 13.92
CA ASP A 119 -6.59 -9.25 14.51
C ASP A 119 -7.89 -9.33 13.69
N TYR A 120 -7.78 -9.36 12.35
CA TYR A 120 -8.91 -9.57 11.46
C TYR A 120 -9.59 -10.93 11.67
N LYS A 121 -8.81 -12.02 11.69
CA LYS A 121 -9.32 -13.38 11.90
C LYS A 121 -10.08 -13.48 13.24
N GLN A 122 -9.57 -12.83 14.28
CA GLN A 122 -10.25 -12.77 15.57
C GLN A 122 -11.55 -11.97 15.48
N LEU A 123 -11.52 -10.77 14.86
CA LEU A 123 -12.71 -9.95 14.67
C LEU A 123 -13.82 -10.68 13.90
N LYS A 124 -13.46 -11.38 12.82
CA LYS A 124 -14.38 -12.20 12.03
C LYS A 124 -14.99 -13.34 12.85
N ALA A 125 -14.19 -14.03 13.65
CA ALA A 125 -14.69 -15.11 14.50
C ALA A 125 -15.66 -14.59 15.58
N ASP A 126 -15.38 -13.40 16.12
CA ASP A 126 -16.23 -12.77 17.14
C ASP A 126 -17.53 -12.18 16.54
N ILE A 127 -17.51 -11.81 15.26
CA ILE A 127 -18.59 -11.14 14.55
C ILE A 127 -18.93 -11.93 13.27
N ASP A 128 -19.71 -12.99 13.44
CA ASP A 128 -20.07 -13.97 12.40
C ASP A 128 -21.54 -13.93 11.97
N THR A 129 -22.33 -13.03 12.53
CA THR A 129 -23.79 -12.96 12.35
C THR A 129 -24.27 -11.51 12.38
N TYR A 130 -25.44 -11.24 11.79
CA TYR A 130 -26.02 -9.90 11.74
C TYR A 130 -26.18 -9.27 13.13
N ASP A 131 -26.72 -10.01 14.10
CA ASP A 131 -26.93 -9.52 15.46
C ASP A 131 -25.62 -9.12 16.15
N LYS A 132 -24.55 -9.91 15.93
CA LYS A 132 -23.23 -9.60 16.47
C LYS A 132 -22.63 -8.39 15.75
N TYR A 133 -22.79 -8.29 14.43
CA TYR A 133 -22.33 -7.14 13.65
C TYR A 133 -22.98 -5.85 14.14
N SER A 134 -24.31 -5.82 14.19
CA SER A 134 -25.10 -4.64 14.59
C SER A 134 -24.71 -4.14 15.99
N LYS A 135 -24.44 -5.06 16.94
CA LYS A 135 -24.02 -4.73 18.31
C LYS A 135 -22.55 -4.33 18.44
N ASN A 136 -21.69 -4.63 17.46
CA ASN A 136 -20.25 -4.44 17.54
C ASN A 136 -19.70 -3.58 16.38
N ALA A 137 -20.53 -2.77 15.73
CA ALA A 137 -20.13 -1.91 14.62
C ALA A 137 -18.94 -0.98 14.97
N ASP A 138 -18.86 -0.51 16.22
CA ASP A 138 -17.73 0.30 16.71
C ASP A 138 -16.40 -0.46 16.70
N LYS A 139 -16.41 -1.77 16.96
CA LYS A 139 -15.20 -2.61 16.89
C LYS A 139 -14.72 -2.78 15.45
N ILE A 140 -15.65 -2.94 14.52
CA ILE A 140 -15.35 -3.02 13.08
C ILE A 140 -14.76 -1.70 12.59
N LYS A 141 -15.39 -0.57 12.96
CA LYS A 141 -14.83 0.76 12.67
C LYS A 141 -13.43 0.93 13.26
N ALA A 142 -13.23 0.56 14.52
CA ALA A 142 -11.92 0.67 15.17
C ALA A 142 -10.86 -0.17 14.45
N PHE A 143 -11.24 -1.31 13.88
CA PHE A 143 -10.33 -2.12 13.06
C PHE A 143 -9.99 -1.44 11.72
N TYR A 144 -10.95 -0.82 11.04
CA TYR A 144 -10.66 0.02 9.86
C TYR A 144 -9.72 1.20 10.19
N ASP A 145 -9.94 1.87 11.32
CA ASP A 145 -9.04 2.93 11.79
C ASP A 145 -7.63 2.38 12.06
N ASN A 146 -7.52 1.20 12.69
CA ASN A 146 -6.24 0.53 12.94
C ASN A 146 -5.49 0.15 11.65
N ILE A 147 -6.20 -0.32 10.62
CA ILE A 147 -5.61 -0.59 9.30
C ILE A 147 -4.98 0.69 8.73
N ASN A 148 -5.70 1.82 8.77
CA ASN A 148 -5.18 3.10 8.26
C ASN A 148 -3.90 3.51 8.98
N GLU A 149 -3.88 3.47 10.31
CA GLU A 149 -2.73 3.90 11.11
C GLU A 149 -1.54 2.97 10.97
N THR A 150 -1.79 1.66 10.99
CA THR A 150 -0.74 0.64 10.82
C THR A 150 -0.12 0.71 9.42
N HIS A 151 -0.95 0.83 8.38
CA HIS A 151 -0.48 0.95 7.00
C HIS A 151 0.30 2.24 6.76
N LYS A 152 -0.21 3.39 7.25
CA LYS A 152 0.52 4.68 7.20
C LYS A 152 1.88 4.57 7.87
N SER A 153 1.92 3.99 9.08
CA SER A 153 3.16 3.80 9.84
C SER A 153 4.15 2.90 9.10
N LEU A 154 3.69 1.81 8.49
CA LEU A 154 4.54 0.94 7.67
C LEU A 154 5.10 1.71 6.46
N CYS A 155 4.28 2.46 5.73
CA CYS A 155 4.75 3.29 4.62
C CYS A 155 5.79 4.35 5.04
N ILE A 156 5.70 4.89 6.25
CA ILE A 156 6.73 5.79 6.81
C ILE A 156 8.02 5.01 7.07
N ARG A 157 7.95 3.85 7.72
CA ARG A 157 9.13 2.99 7.96
C ARG A 157 9.82 2.56 6.67
N MET A 158 9.08 2.29 5.60
CA MET A 158 9.67 1.98 4.29
C MET A 158 10.50 3.15 3.72
N ARG A 159 10.10 4.41 3.96
CA ARG A 159 10.89 5.58 3.59
C ARG A 159 12.12 5.73 4.49
N GLU A 160 11.99 5.47 5.79
CA GLU A 160 13.12 5.46 6.72
C GLU A 160 14.16 4.42 6.33
N TYR A 161 13.74 3.19 6.00
CA TYR A 161 14.65 2.16 5.51
C TYR A 161 15.36 2.56 4.21
N ALA A 162 14.67 3.24 3.29
CA ALA A 162 15.30 3.77 2.09
C ALA A 162 16.38 4.80 2.44
N LEU A 163 16.06 5.75 3.33
CA LEU A 163 17.02 6.79 3.77
C LEU A 163 18.23 6.16 4.47
N ASP A 164 18.01 5.25 5.42
CA ASP A 164 19.07 4.61 6.20
C ASP A 164 20.00 3.76 5.32
N TYR A 165 19.46 3.07 4.31
CA TYR A 165 20.27 2.28 3.40
C TYR A 165 21.05 3.18 2.43
N ALA A 166 20.43 4.25 1.91
CA ALA A 166 21.12 5.24 1.10
C ALA A 166 22.27 5.91 1.87
N ASP A 167 22.06 6.29 3.13
CA ASP A 167 23.09 6.91 3.98
C ASP A 167 24.33 6.03 4.13
N LYS A 168 24.14 4.73 4.36
CA LYS A 168 25.22 3.74 4.43
C LYS A 168 25.99 3.64 3.11
N ILE A 169 25.29 3.67 1.97
CA ILE A 169 25.91 3.59 0.65
C ILE A 169 26.74 4.85 0.38
N ILE A 170 26.11 6.03 0.51
CA ILE A 170 26.75 7.32 0.20
C ILE A 170 27.95 7.58 1.11
N SER A 171 27.85 7.24 2.40
CA SER A 171 28.92 7.43 3.38
C SER A 171 30.04 6.38 3.30
N SER A 172 29.89 5.34 2.48
CA SER A 172 30.91 4.30 2.34
C SER A 172 32.13 4.78 1.53
N ASN A 173 33.30 4.21 1.79
CA ASN A 173 34.56 4.56 1.10
C ASN A 173 34.75 3.82 -0.25
N THR A 174 33.66 3.32 -0.83
CA THR A 174 33.63 2.61 -2.14
C THR A 174 33.72 3.59 -3.32
N SER A 175 33.88 3.07 -4.53
CA SER A 175 33.80 3.91 -5.74
C SER A 175 32.36 4.38 -6.01
N ASN A 176 32.19 5.40 -6.85
CA ASN A 176 30.86 5.85 -7.28
C ASN A 176 30.13 4.78 -8.11
N ASP A 177 30.86 4.00 -8.91
CA ASP A 177 30.30 2.85 -9.63
C ASP A 177 29.70 1.81 -8.66
N GLU A 178 30.44 1.47 -7.60
CA GLU A 178 29.95 0.55 -6.57
C GLU A 178 28.73 1.13 -5.82
N LYS A 179 28.74 2.42 -5.49
CA LYS A 179 27.57 3.10 -4.89
C LYS A 179 26.36 3.05 -5.80
N TYR A 180 26.55 3.28 -7.10
CA TYR A 180 25.49 3.27 -8.11
C TYR A 180 24.83 1.89 -8.20
N GLU A 181 25.63 0.81 -8.16
CA GLU A 181 25.13 -0.56 -8.12
C GLU A 181 24.40 -0.88 -6.81
N GLU A 182 24.89 -0.42 -5.65
CA GLU A 182 24.22 -0.65 -4.37
C GLU A 182 22.88 0.09 -4.26
N LEU A 183 22.77 1.30 -4.84
CA LEU A 183 21.51 2.02 -4.94
C LEU A 183 20.48 1.26 -5.80
N ASP A 184 20.89 0.45 -6.78
CA ASP A 184 19.98 -0.44 -7.50
C ASP A 184 19.29 -1.44 -6.58
N LYS A 185 20.02 -1.96 -5.59
CA LYS A 185 19.48 -2.91 -4.62
C LYS A 185 18.48 -2.23 -3.67
N LEU A 186 18.72 -0.97 -3.28
CA LEU A 186 17.76 -0.17 -2.51
C LEU A 186 16.40 -0.18 -3.20
N TYR A 187 16.38 0.17 -4.49
CA TYR A 187 15.17 0.20 -5.29
C TYR A 187 14.48 -1.16 -5.28
N LYS A 188 15.18 -2.23 -5.67
CA LYS A 188 14.62 -3.59 -5.68
C LYS A 188 14.09 -4.05 -4.32
N ILE A 189 14.71 -3.66 -3.21
CA ILE A 189 14.28 -4.11 -1.88
C ILE A 189 13.04 -3.34 -1.42
N ILE A 190 13.08 -2.01 -1.47
CA ILE A 190 12.03 -1.14 -0.91
C ILE A 190 10.86 -0.99 -1.87
N TYR A 191 11.15 -0.75 -3.16
CA TYR A 191 10.12 -0.55 -4.17
C TYR A 191 9.32 -1.83 -4.38
N ASP A 192 9.97 -2.99 -4.53
CA ASP A 192 9.28 -4.28 -4.69
C ASP A 192 8.61 -4.72 -3.39
N GLY A 193 9.19 -4.37 -2.22
CA GLY A 193 8.51 -4.56 -0.93
C GLY A 193 7.14 -3.87 -0.86
N GLY A 194 6.95 -2.79 -1.62
CA GLY A 194 5.65 -2.14 -1.78
C GLY A 194 4.56 -3.02 -2.38
N GLU A 195 4.91 -3.97 -3.25
CA GLU A 195 3.95 -4.92 -3.81
C GLU A 195 3.39 -5.83 -2.72
N SER A 196 4.25 -6.37 -1.86
CA SER A 196 3.83 -7.20 -0.73
C SER A 196 2.90 -6.45 0.24
N ILE A 197 3.12 -5.15 0.44
CA ILE A 197 2.24 -4.30 1.26
C ILE A 197 0.87 -4.16 0.61
N TYR A 198 0.84 -3.90 -0.69
CA TYR A 198 -0.40 -3.76 -1.45
C TYR A 198 -1.21 -5.05 -1.43
N ASP A 199 -0.57 -6.18 -1.75
CA ASP A 199 -1.20 -7.49 -1.79
C ASP A 199 -1.73 -7.90 -0.41
N GLY A 200 -0.96 -7.67 0.66
CA GLY A 200 -1.37 -8.07 2.01
C GLY A 200 -2.53 -7.24 2.57
N VAL A 201 -2.50 -5.92 2.38
CA VAL A 201 -3.47 -5.01 3.02
C VAL A 201 -4.61 -4.63 2.09
N TYR A 202 -4.32 -4.16 0.88
CA TYR A 202 -5.31 -3.61 -0.04
C TYR A 202 -6.12 -4.70 -0.75
N ASP A 203 -5.42 -5.67 -1.34
CA ASP A 203 -6.06 -6.79 -2.05
C ASP A 203 -6.28 -8.03 -1.17
N GLY A 204 -5.64 -8.08 -0.01
CA GLY A 204 -5.86 -9.09 1.03
C GLY A 204 -6.92 -8.63 2.04
N ILE A 205 -6.49 -8.12 3.19
CA ILE A 205 -7.35 -7.85 4.35
C ILE A 205 -8.59 -7.02 3.99
N LEU A 206 -8.44 -5.90 3.26
CA LEU A 206 -9.59 -5.06 2.90
C LEU A 206 -10.53 -5.70 1.87
N SER A 207 -10.02 -6.58 1.02
CA SER A 207 -10.84 -7.37 0.10
C SER A 207 -11.68 -8.38 0.87
N ASP A 208 -11.07 -9.07 1.83
CA ASP A 208 -11.74 -10.09 2.62
C ASP A 208 -12.77 -9.49 3.58
N MET A 209 -12.47 -8.35 4.22
CA MET A 209 -13.45 -7.64 5.05
C MET A 209 -14.72 -7.27 4.28
N TYR A 210 -14.57 -6.82 3.03
CA TYR A 210 -15.72 -6.50 2.18
C TYR A 210 -16.56 -7.74 1.90
N LYS A 211 -15.91 -8.84 1.52
CA LYS A 211 -16.59 -10.12 1.27
C LYS A 211 -17.30 -10.64 2.51
N ASP A 212 -16.64 -10.60 3.66
CA ASP A 212 -17.15 -11.22 4.88
C ASP A 212 -18.24 -10.38 5.55
N PHE A 213 -18.07 -9.06 5.63
CA PHE A 213 -19.03 -8.19 6.32
C PHE A 213 -20.10 -7.60 5.40
N TYR A 214 -19.71 -7.00 4.27
CA TYR A 214 -20.65 -6.27 3.40
C TYR A 214 -21.41 -7.18 2.44
N ASP A 215 -20.71 -8.10 1.78
CA ASP A 215 -21.27 -9.09 0.84
C ASP A 215 -21.61 -10.43 1.50
N GLY A 216 -21.23 -10.62 2.77
CA GLY A 216 -21.57 -11.77 3.59
C GLY A 216 -22.65 -11.41 4.61
N ILE A 217 -22.24 -11.16 5.86
CA ILE A 217 -23.15 -10.98 7.01
C ILE A 217 -24.32 -10.01 6.72
N LEU A 218 -24.03 -8.85 6.12
CA LEU A 218 -25.06 -7.86 5.85
C LEU A 218 -25.87 -8.19 4.59
N ALA A 219 -25.31 -8.86 3.60
CA ALA A 219 -26.08 -9.29 2.42
C ALA A 219 -27.06 -10.43 2.81
N ASP A 220 -26.62 -11.38 3.62
CA ASP A 220 -27.45 -12.52 4.04
C ASP A 220 -28.66 -12.10 4.91
N ALA A 221 -28.61 -10.90 5.50
CA ALA A 221 -29.66 -10.38 6.36
C ALA A 221 -30.90 -9.83 5.61
N TYR A 222 -30.87 -9.72 4.27
CA TYR A 222 -31.95 -9.09 3.48
C TYR A 222 -33.34 -9.70 3.70
N ASP A 223 -33.41 -11.03 3.85
CA ASP A 223 -34.68 -11.74 3.98
C ASP A 223 -35.22 -11.76 5.41
N SER A 224 -34.43 -11.32 6.40
CA SER A 224 -34.73 -11.47 7.83
C SER A 224 -34.77 -10.16 8.62
N VAL A 225 -34.23 -9.06 8.08
CA VAL A 225 -34.10 -7.78 8.76
C VAL A 225 -34.87 -6.68 8.00
N PRO A 226 -35.56 -5.75 8.69
CA PRO A 226 -36.19 -4.61 8.03
C PRO A 226 -35.21 -3.82 7.14
N TYR A 227 -35.60 -3.59 5.88
CA TYR A 227 -34.74 -2.94 4.89
C TYR A 227 -34.13 -1.61 5.36
N ALA A 228 -34.90 -0.76 6.05
CA ALA A 228 -34.42 0.53 6.52
C ALA A 228 -33.24 0.41 7.51
N GLU A 229 -33.29 -0.58 8.41
CA GLU A 229 -32.23 -0.85 9.38
C GLU A 229 -31.00 -1.43 8.68
N LEU A 230 -31.21 -2.40 7.80
CA LEU A 230 -30.14 -3.05 7.05
C LEU A 230 -29.41 -2.06 6.12
N SER A 231 -30.17 -1.25 5.37
CA SER A 231 -29.65 -0.26 4.43
C SER A 231 -28.72 0.74 5.13
N LYS A 232 -29.07 1.17 6.34
CA LYS A 232 -28.22 2.07 7.15
C LYS A 232 -26.87 1.43 7.50
N LEU A 233 -26.88 0.18 7.97
CA LEU A 233 -25.65 -0.53 8.32
C LEU A 233 -24.78 -0.82 7.09
N ARG A 234 -25.38 -1.29 5.98
CA ARG A 234 -24.64 -1.52 4.72
C ARG A 234 -23.98 -0.25 4.20
N THR A 235 -24.71 0.86 4.17
CA THR A 235 -24.17 2.16 3.74
C THR A 235 -22.98 2.59 4.60
N GLN A 236 -23.07 2.36 5.92
CA GLN A 236 -22.02 2.71 6.85
C GLN A 236 -20.78 1.83 6.69
N GLU A 237 -20.96 0.50 6.55
CA GLU A 237 -19.89 -0.45 6.29
C GLU A 237 -19.15 -0.11 5.00
N TYR A 238 -19.89 0.11 3.91
CA TYR A 238 -19.32 0.50 2.63
C TYR A 238 -18.51 1.80 2.72
N LYS A 239 -19.00 2.77 3.50
CA LYS A 239 -18.29 4.03 3.72
C LYS A 239 -16.97 3.82 4.47
N TRP A 240 -16.96 3.00 5.53
CA TRP A 240 -15.72 2.70 6.25
C TRP A 240 -14.71 1.97 5.36
N TRP A 241 -15.18 0.96 4.63
CA TRP A 241 -14.37 0.21 3.69
C TRP A 241 -13.80 1.10 2.59
N SER A 242 -14.64 1.84 1.87
CA SER A 242 -14.21 2.64 0.71
C SER A 242 -13.26 3.77 1.11
N ASN A 243 -13.50 4.42 2.26
CA ASN A 243 -12.58 5.43 2.78
C ASN A 243 -11.22 4.82 3.14
N THR A 244 -11.22 3.69 3.86
CA THR A 244 -9.98 3.01 4.26
C THR A 244 -9.20 2.50 3.05
N ARG A 245 -9.88 1.88 2.09
CA ARG A 245 -9.29 1.42 0.83
C ARG A 245 -8.66 2.56 0.04
N SER A 246 -9.36 3.68 -0.08
CA SER A 246 -8.84 4.89 -0.73
C SER A 246 -7.62 5.47 -0.01
N ASN A 247 -7.66 5.52 1.32
CA ASN A 247 -6.54 6.01 2.14
C ASN A 247 -5.32 5.11 2.02
N VAL A 248 -5.49 3.79 2.14
CA VAL A 248 -4.42 2.79 1.96
C VAL A 248 -3.79 2.94 0.59
N TYR A 249 -4.58 3.01 -0.49
CA TYR A 249 -4.06 3.21 -1.83
C TYR A 249 -3.26 4.51 -1.96
N LYS A 250 -3.79 5.62 -1.44
CA LYS A 250 -3.11 6.92 -1.48
C LYS A 250 -1.78 6.88 -0.72
N GLN A 251 -1.77 6.33 0.49
CA GLN A 251 -0.56 6.17 1.30
C GLN A 251 0.48 5.32 0.57
N TRP A 252 0.03 4.20 -0.02
CA TRP A 252 0.86 3.29 -0.79
C TRP A 252 1.50 3.97 -2.00
N SER A 253 0.67 4.60 -2.82
CA SER A 253 1.10 5.29 -4.05
C SER A 253 2.06 6.43 -3.75
N ASN A 254 1.77 7.22 -2.72
CA ASN A 254 2.67 8.30 -2.27
C ASN A 254 4.02 7.72 -1.83
N PHE A 255 4.06 6.66 -1.02
CA PHE A 255 5.35 6.12 -0.59
C PHE A 255 6.20 5.62 -1.75
N ARG A 256 5.61 4.87 -2.69
CA ARG A 256 6.36 4.35 -3.82
C ARG A 256 6.89 5.49 -4.69
N SER A 257 6.08 6.53 -4.87
CA SER A 257 6.49 7.72 -5.61
C SER A 257 7.63 8.46 -4.93
N ASP A 258 7.56 8.64 -3.62
CA ASP A 258 8.60 9.34 -2.84
C ASP A 258 9.92 8.57 -2.88
N VAL A 259 9.88 7.24 -2.66
CA VAL A 259 11.06 6.37 -2.73
C VAL A 259 11.66 6.37 -4.15
N TYR A 260 10.83 6.30 -5.18
CA TYR A 260 11.31 6.33 -6.57
C TYR A 260 12.03 7.65 -6.89
N LYS A 261 11.43 8.79 -6.53
CA LYS A 261 12.04 10.11 -6.73
C LYS A 261 13.36 10.23 -5.97
N PHE A 262 13.37 9.85 -4.69
CA PHE A 262 14.55 9.86 -3.84
C PHE A 262 15.69 9.02 -4.46
N TRP A 263 15.40 7.76 -4.81
CA TRP A 263 16.36 6.85 -5.43
C TRP A 263 16.89 7.40 -6.76
N SER A 264 16.00 7.87 -7.64
CA SER A 264 16.36 8.39 -8.96
C SER A 264 17.30 9.60 -8.85
N SER A 265 16.98 10.54 -7.97
CA SER A 265 17.81 11.72 -7.72
C SER A 265 19.19 11.34 -7.19
N LEU A 266 19.27 10.45 -6.18
CA LEU A 266 20.56 10.00 -5.65
C LEU A 266 21.41 9.32 -6.71
N ARG A 267 20.81 8.39 -7.45
CA ARG A 267 21.52 7.62 -8.47
C ARG A 267 22.05 8.50 -9.59
N SER A 268 21.29 9.54 -9.98
CA SER A 268 21.75 10.54 -10.95
C SER A 268 22.97 11.31 -10.44
N LYS A 269 22.99 11.71 -9.17
CA LYS A 269 24.12 12.44 -8.58
C LYS A 269 25.36 11.58 -8.44
N VAL A 270 25.21 10.32 -8.03
CA VAL A 270 26.31 9.36 -7.98
C VAL A 270 26.91 9.12 -9.38
N TRP A 271 26.07 8.99 -10.42
CA TRP A 271 26.53 8.80 -11.80
C TRP A 271 27.33 9.99 -12.35
N ASN A 272 26.97 11.22 -11.97
CA ASN A 272 27.64 12.43 -12.42
C ASN A 272 28.86 12.83 -11.55
N ASP A 273 29.28 11.98 -10.62
CA ASP A 273 30.30 12.28 -9.61
C ASP A 273 29.97 13.49 -8.70
N GLU A 274 28.69 13.84 -8.58
CA GLU A 274 28.16 14.96 -7.79
C GLU A 274 27.78 14.53 -6.35
N ILE A 275 28.68 13.79 -5.67
CA ILE A 275 28.37 13.15 -4.36
C ILE A 275 27.98 14.17 -3.29
N ASP A 276 28.58 15.36 -3.26
CA ASP A 276 28.23 16.36 -2.24
C ASP A 276 26.78 16.83 -2.33
N GLU A 277 26.17 16.83 -3.52
CA GLU A 277 24.77 17.21 -3.72
C GLU A 277 23.77 16.16 -3.18
N THR A 278 24.22 14.92 -2.95
CA THR A 278 23.37 13.88 -2.35
C THR A 278 22.95 14.22 -0.93
N LYS A 279 23.75 15.03 -0.20
CA LYS A 279 23.47 15.45 1.18
C LYS A 279 22.19 16.27 1.27
N GLU A 280 21.96 17.17 0.31
CA GLU A 280 20.76 17.99 0.25
C GLU A 280 19.53 17.12 -0.02
N ILE A 281 19.60 16.22 -1.02
CA ILE A 281 18.54 15.27 -1.36
C ILE A 281 18.14 14.42 -0.14
N MET A 282 19.13 13.91 0.61
CA MET A 282 18.87 13.12 1.82
C MET A 282 18.28 13.95 2.96
N SER A 283 18.71 15.20 3.11
CA SER A 283 18.17 16.12 4.11
C SER A 283 16.70 16.44 3.83
N ASP A 284 16.36 16.75 2.58
CA ASP A 284 14.99 17.04 2.18
C ASP A 284 14.09 15.82 2.37
N PHE A 285 14.53 14.64 1.93
CA PHE A 285 13.78 13.41 2.12
C PHE A 285 13.55 13.09 3.61
N LYS A 286 14.54 13.34 4.46
CA LYS A 286 14.41 13.23 5.92
C LYS A 286 13.40 14.22 6.48
N ALA A 287 13.38 15.45 5.99
CA ALA A 287 12.42 16.47 6.41
C ALA A 287 10.98 16.06 6.03
N ASP A 288 10.77 15.56 4.81
CA ASP A 288 9.48 15.05 4.35
C ASP A 288 8.98 13.88 5.23
N ILE A 289 9.87 12.94 5.57
CA ILE A 289 9.55 11.82 6.49
C ILE A 289 9.12 12.35 7.86
N ASN A 290 9.80 13.37 8.39
CA ASN A 290 9.46 13.94 9.70
C ASN A 290 8.11 14.67 9.66
N GLU A 291 7.82 15.42 8.59
CA GLU A 291 6.51 16.06 8.42
C GLU A 291 5.37 15.02 8.37
N LEU A 292 5.60 13.87 7.73
CA LEU A 292 4.62 12.77 7.71
C LEU A 292 4.35 12.20 9.11
N LYS A 293 5.36 12.16 9.98
CA LYS A 293 5.22 11.71 11.37
C LYS A 293 4.53 12.73 12.26
N GLU A 294 4.72 14.03 12.02
CA GLU A 294 4.05 15.09 12.79
C GLU A 294 2.57 15.21 12.46
N LYS A 295 2.17 14.76 11.26
CA LYS A 295 0.77 14.64 10.85
C LYS A 295 0.11 13.33 11.34
N ASN A 296 0.71 12.61 12.30
CA ASN A 296 0.11 11.46 13.00
C ASN A 296 -0.57 11.89 14.29
#